data_AF-A0ABD7F8N7-F1
#
_entry.id   AF-A0ABD7F8N7-F1
#
_cell.length_a   1.000
_cell.length_b   1.000
_cell.length_c   1.000
_cell.angle_alpha   90.00
_cell.angle_beta   90.00
_cell.angle_gamma   90.00
#
_symmetry.space_group_name_H-M   'P 1'
#
loop_
_entity.id
_entity.type
_entity.pdbx_description
1 polymer ?
#
loop_
_entity_poly.entity_id
_entity_poly.type
_entity_poly.pdbx_seq_one_letter_code
_entity_poly.pdbx_strand_id
1 'polypeptide(L)'
;MRNQSERDTRHSERASHEREHHSHGRGRRGRLFEAGRMKLLVLYLIQQSPKHGYEIIKEISDLVGGDYSPSAGTIYPTLTTLEDMNFIALLDAERKQYQVTEEGKVYLTQQQDMLNALLEKLRLRREIHGNDQLIDIHRAMENLKTALRLKLNVTDLNPQQIHRIAEKIDQAAVEIGRL
;
A
#
# COMPACT_ATOMS: atom_id res chain seq x y z
N MET A 1 71.80 11.18 -15.59
CA MET A 1 71.27 9.91 -16.13
C MET A 1 70.41 9.32 -15.01
N ARG A 2 69.07 9.37 -15.10
CA ARG A 2 68.15 8.39 -15.76
C ARG A 2 68.33 6.98 -15.15
N ASN A 3 67.30 6.19 -14.84
CA ASN A 3 65.85 6.30 -14.76
C ASN A 3 65.35 4.91 -14.29
N GLN A 4 64.24 4.87 -13.55
CA GLN A 4 63.12 3.91 -13.67
C GLN A 4 63.28 2.39 -13.46
N SER A 5 62.15 1.87 -12.95
CA SER A 5 61.57 0.52 -13.10
C SER A 5 62.08 -0.51 -12.06
N GLU A 6 61.27 -1.26 -11.31
CA GLU A 6 59.94 -1.86 -11.55
C GLU A 6 59.19 -2.09 -10.21
N ARG A 7 57.88 -1.79 -10.14
CA ARG A 7 56.75 -2.74 -9.96
C ARG A 7 56.83 -3.54 -8.64
N ASP A 8 55.93 -3.40 -7.69
CA ASP A 8 54.57 -3.93 -7.85
C ASP A 8 53.51 -3.25 -6.97
N THR A 9 52.37 -3.09 -7.62
CA THR A 9 51.14 -2.46 -7.18
C THR A 9 50.11 -3.56 -6.90
N ARG A 10 49.58 -3.65 -5.68
CA ARG A 10 48.30 -4.34 -5.36
C ARG A 10 47.69 -3.63 -4.14
N HIS A 11 46.95 -2.53 -4.31
CA HIS A 11 45.56 -2.43 -4.77
C HIS A 11 44.62 -3.45 -4.10
N SER A 12 44.12 -3.06 -2.95
CA SER A 12 42.95 -3.66 -2.29
C SER A 12 41.78 -2.69 -2.44
N GLU A 13 41.27 -2.56 -3.65
CA GLU A 13 39.89 -2.16 -3.90
C GLU A 13 38.99 -3.28 -3.36
N ARG A 14 38.35 -3.05 -2.22
CA ARG A 14 37.11 -3.73 -1.87
C ARG A 14 35.97 -2.76 -2.02
N ALA A 15 35.24 -2.99 -3.09
CA ALA A 15 33.98 -2.37 -3.43
C ALA A 15 32.99 -2.47 -2.27
N SER A 16 32.67 -1.33 -1.68
CA SER A 16 31.45 -1.14 -0.90
C SER A 16 30.41 -0.55 -1.83
N HIS A 17 29.81 -1.41 -2.66
CA HIS A 17 28.61 -1.08 -3.41
C HIS A 17 27.44 -0.88 -2.45
N GLU A 18 26.83 0.29 -2.58
CA GLU A 18 25.39 0.48 -2.69
C GLU A 18 24.52 -0.07 -1.57
N ARG A 19 24.10 0.83 -0.67
CA ARG A 19 22.68 0.96 -0.34
C ARG A 19 22.30 2.42 -0.35
N GLU A 20 22.06 2.93 -1.55
CA GLU A 20 21.27 4.13 -1.73
C GLU A 20 19.88 3.88 -1.13
N HIS A 21 19.61 4.56 -0.01
CA HIS A 21 18.26 4.69 0.50
C HIS A 21 17.44 5.54 -0.46
N HIS A 22 16.90 4.91 -1.50
CA HIS A 22 15.82 5.47 -2.29
C HIS A 22 14.57 5.60 -1.41
N SER A 23 14.49 6.72 -0.69
CA SER A 23 13.24 7.27 -0.18
C SER A 23 12.43 7.82 -1.37
N HIS A 24 11.88 6.94 -2.20
CA HIS A 24 10.94 7.31 -3.26
C HIS A 24 9.55 6.75 -2.93
N GLY A 25 8.59 7.66 -2.68
CA GLY A 25 7.17 7.36 -2.87
C GLY A 25 6.22 7.47 -1.67
N ARG A 26 6.47 8.35 -0.69
CA ARG A 26 5.56 8.54 0.46
C ARG A 26 4.21 9.21 0.11
N GLY A 27 4.02 9.74 -1.10
CA GLY A 27 2.86 10.58 -1.44
C GLY A 27 1.67 9.91 -2.15
N ARG A 28 1.79 8.66 -2.67
CA ARG A 28 0.71 8.03 -3.48
C ARG A 28 0.22 6.68 -2.93
N ARG A 29 1.08 5.92 -2.23
CA ARG A 29 0.75 4.61 -1.63
C ARG A 29 0.01 4.69 -0.28
N GLY A 30 0.15 5.81 0.45
CA GLY A 30 -0.46 5.99 1.79
C GLY A 30 -1.98 6.20 1.83
N ARG A 31 -2.67 6.27 0.67
CA ARG A 31 -4.12 6.53 0.61
C ARG A 31 -5.00 5.29 0.52
N LEU A 32 -4.45 4.12 0.24
CA LEU A 32 -5.26 2.89 0.18
C LEU A 32 -5.75 2.50 1.57
N PHE A 33 -4.88 2.65 2.56
CA PHE A 33 -5.13 2.33 3.96
C PHE A 33 -4.91 3.59 4.80
N GLU A 34 -5.91 4.46 4.81
CA GLU A 34 -6.02 5.60 5.73
C GLU A 34 -6.16 5.11 7.19
N ALA A 35 -5.99 6.03 8.16
CA ALA A 35 -5.89 5.81 9.60
C ALA A 35 -6.71 4.59 10.12
N GLY A 36 -6.00 3.55 10.57
CA GLY A 36 -6.59 2.37 11.23
C GLY A 36 -6.99 1.21 10.31
N ARG A 37 -7.26 1.43 9.01
CA ARG A 37 -7.72 0.35 8.10
C ARG A 37 -6.68 -0.76 7.90
N MET A 38 -5.39 -0.41 7.89
CA MET A 38 -4.32 -1.41 7.84
C MET A 38 -4.34 -2.32 9.07
N LYS A 39 -4.51 -1.74 10.28
CA LYS A 39 -4.57 -2.50 11.53
C LYS A 39 -5.76 -3.46 11.53
N LEU A 40 -6.93 -2.98 11.10
CA LEU A 40 -8.14 -3.79 11.00
C LEU A 40 -7.96 -4.98 10.03
N LEU A 41 -7.35 -4.74 8.86
CA LEU A 41 -7.07 -5.81 7.90
C LEU A 41 -6.04 -6.82 8.45
N VAL A 42 -4.94 -6.35 9.04
CA VAL A 42 -3.92 -7.23 9.63
C VAL A 42 -4.53 -8.10 10.73
N LEU A 43 -5.33 -7.50 11.62
CA LEU A 43 -6.00 -8.22 12.69
C LEU A 43 -6.98 -9.27 12.14
N TYR A 44 -7.76 -8.92 11.11
CA TYR A 44 -8.65 -9.85 10.42
C TYR A 44 -7.91 -11.05 9.81
N LEU A 45 -6.74 -10.84 9.20
CA LEU A 45 -5.96 -11.95 8.64
C LEU A 45 -5.45 -12.88 9.74
N ILE A 46 -4.91 -12.34 10.83
CA ILE A 46 -4.43 -13.14 11.98
C ILE A 46 -5.58 -13.90 12.66
N GLN A 47 -6.82 -13.39 12.58
CA GLN A 47 -8.00 -14.09 13.12
C GLN A 47 -8.31 -15.39 12.37
N GLN A 48 -7.96 -15.50 11.09
CA GLN A 48 -8.22 -16.69 10.28
C GLN A 48 -7.27 -17.84 10.64
N SER A 49 -6.00 -17.52 10.89
CA SER A 49 -4.99 -18.45 11.38
C SER A 49 -3.86 -17.67 12.03
N PRO A 50 -3.07 -18.24 12.95
CA PRO A 50 -1.82 -17.62 13.36
C PRO A 50 -0.92 -17.36 12.14
N LYS A 51 -0.24 -16.21 12.10
CA LYS A 51 0.59 -15.79 10.94
C LYS A 51 1.87 -15.08 11.35
N HIS A 52 2.85 -15.16 10.46
CA HIS A 52 4.04 -14.32 10.45
C HIS A 52 3.83 -13.00 9.73
N GLY A 53 4.67 -12.01 10.05
CA GLY A 53 4.67 -10.72 9.36
C GLY A 53 4.84 -10.83 7.84
N TYR A 54 5.64 -11.78 7.34
CA TYR A 54 5.84 -11.97 5.90
C TYR A 54 4.61 -12.60 5.21
N GLU A 55 3.91 -13.51 5.89
CA GLU A 55 2.68 -14.12 5.37
C GLU A 55 1.59 -13.05 5.26
N ILE A 56 1.49 -12.17 6.25
CA ILE A 56 0.58 -11.03 6.22
C ILE A 56 0.91 -10.09 5.05
N ILE A 57 2.18 -9.80 4.79
CA ILE A 57 2.59 -8.99 3.62
C ILE A 57 2.11 -9.65 2.33
N LYS A 58 2.35 -10.96 2.18
CA LYS A 58 1.97 -11.73 0.99
C LYS A 58 0.46 -11.77 0.81
N GLU A 59 -0.28 -12.13 1.85
CA GLU A 59 -1.74 -12.22 1.80
C GLU A 59 -2.38 -10.87 1.51
N ILE A 60 -1.87 -9.75 2.06
CA ILE A 60 -2.39 -8.42 1.70
C ILE A 60 -2.06 -8.08 0.24
N SER A 61 -0.87 -8.45 -0.25
CA SER A 61 -0.50 -8.26 -1.66
C SER A 61 -1.48 -8.99 -2.58
N ASP A 62 -1.75 -10.25 -2.27
CA ASP A 62 -2.71 -11.07 -2.99
C ASP A 62 -4.12 -10.48 -2.84
N LEU A 63 -4.48 -10.00 -1.63
CA LEU A 63 -5.80 -9.47 -1.32
C LEU A 63 -6.14 -8.24 -2.19
N VAL A 64 -5.20 -7.32 -2.27
CA VAL A 64 -5.34 -6.03 -2.97
C VAL A 64 -5.16 -6.19 -4.49
N GLY A 65 -4.26 -7.06 -4.92
CA GLY A 65 -3.91 -7.29 -6.33
C GLY A 65 -3.19 -6.11 -7.01
N GLY A 66 -2.85 -6.31 -8.29
CA GLY A 66 -1.99 -5.41 -9.06
C GLY A 66 -0.58 -5.32 -8.47
N ASP A 67 0.07 -4.16 -8.64
CA ASP A 67 1.45 -3.92 -8.14
C ASP A 67 1.51 -3.45 -6.67
N TYR A 68 0.45 -3.69 -5.89
CA TYR A 68 0.41 -3.29 -4.50
C TYR A 68 0.94 -4.41 -3.60
N SER A 69 2.00 -4.09 -2.85
CA SER A 69 2.45 -4.87 -1.71
C SER A 69 2.81 -3.93 -0.56
N PRO A 70 2.33 -4.17 0.67
CA PRO A 70 2.70 -3.35 1.82
C PRO A 70 4.17 -3.62 2.20
N SER A 71 4.90 -2.57 2.59
CA SER A 71 6.29 -2.74 3.01
C SER A 71 6.38 -3.34 4.41
N ALA A 72 7.53 -3.98 4.71
CA ALA A 72 7.88 -4.38 6.07
C ALA A 72 7.76 -3.20 7.07
N GLY A 73 8.20 -2.01 6.67
CA GLY A 73 8.06 -0.78 7.47
C GLY A 73 6.62 -0.29 7.67
N THR A 74 5.63 -0.93 7.03
CA THR A 74 4.20 -0.71 7.30
C THR A 74 3.63 -1.81 8.19
N ILE A 75 3.99 -3.08 7.93
CA ILE A 75 3.41 -4.22 8.63
C ILE A 75 3.99 -4.39 10.04
N TYR A 76 5.30 -4.33 10.24
CA TYR A 76 5.87 -4.57 11.57
C TYR A 76 5.45 -3.50 12.60
N PRO A 77 5.43 -2.19 12.30
CA PRO A 77 4.87 -1.20 13.22
C PRO A 77 3.37 -1.42 13.50
N THR A 78 2.62 -1.91 12.51
CA THR A 78 1.21 -2.27 12.68
C THR A 78 1.05 -3.42 13.67
N LEU A 79 1.88 -4.45 13.56
CA LEU A 79 1.89 -5.58 14.50
C LEU A 79 2.25 -5.13 15.92
N THR A 80 3.29 -4.32 16.09
CA THR A 80 3.64 -3.74 17.40
C THR A 80 2.46 -2.97 17.99
N THR A 81 1.79 -2.13 17.19
CA THR A 81 0.62 -1.38 17.68
C THR A 81 -0.53 -2.30 18.09
N LEU A 82 -0.77 -3.40 17.38
CA LEU A 82 -1.82 -4.36 17.72
C LEU A 82 -1.47 -5.15 18.99
N GLU A 83 -0.20 -5.45 19.20
CA GLU A 83 0.33 -6.11 20.40
C GLU A 83 0.23 -5.18 21.62
N ASP A 84 0.62 -3.90 21.47
CA ASP A 84 0.46 -2.86 22.50
C ASP A 84 -1.01 -2.63 22.89
N MET A 85 -1.92 -2.81 21.94
CA MET A 85 -3.38 -2.76 22.16
C MET A 85 -3.96 -4.06 22.75
N ASN A 86 -3.12 -5.07 22.99
CA ASN A 86 -3.50 -6.40 23.44
C ASN A 86 -4.51 -7.10 22.51
N PHE A 87 -4.51 -6.77 21.21
CA PHE A 87 -5.38 -7.40 20.21
C PHE A 87 -4.76 -8.63 19.56
N ILE A 88 -3.44 -8.74 19.62
CA ILE A 88 -2.68 -9.92 19.20
C ILE A 88 -1.63 -10.25 20.27
N ALA A 89 -1.21 -11.50 20.28
CA ALA A 89 -0.11 -11.99 21.10
C ALA A 89 0.79 -12.92 20.28
N LEU A 90 2.05 -13.08 20.71
CA LEU A 90 2.95 -14.09 20.16
C LEU A 90 2.50 -15.48 20.61
N LEU A 91 2.16 -16.33 19.65
CA LEU A 91 1.95 -17.77 19.85
C LEU A 91 3.28 -18.50 20.02
N ASP A 92 4.28 -18.09 19.22
CA ASP A 92 5.64 -18.63 19.25
C ASP A 92 6.62 -17.46 19.07
N ALA A 93 7.44 -17.21 20.10
CA ALA A 93 8.40 -16.11 20.12
C ALA A 93 9.62 -16.36 19.22
N GLU A 94 10.05 -17.61 19.04
CA GLU A 94 11.17 -17.96 18.17
C GLU A 94 10.78 -17.82 16.70
N ARG A 95 9.56 -18.25 16.37
CA ARG A 95 9.02 -18.16 15.02
C ARG A 95 8.37 -16.81 14.72
N LYS A 96 8.04 -16.01 15.74
CA LYS A 96 7.27 -14.75 15.61
C LYS A 96 5.92 -14.96 14.92
N GLN A 97 5.16 -15.96 15.39
CA GLN A 97 3.77 -16.18 14.97
C GLN A 97 2.85 -15.38 15.87
N TYR A 98 1.96 -14.60 15.28
CA TYR A 98 0.95 -13.84 16.00
C TYR A 98 -0.38 -14.56 15.97
N GLN A 99 -1.15 -14.48 17.05
CA GLN A 99 -2.53 -14.96 17.16
C GLN A 99 -3.40 -13.86 17.78
N VAL A 100 -4.67 -13.80 17.39
CA VAL A 100 -5.64 -12.83 17.93
C VAL A 100 -6.08 -13.23 19.35
N THR A 101 -6.17 -12.24 20.24
CA THR A 101 -6.66 -12.37 21.63
C THR A 101 -8.19 -12.28 21.68
N GLU A 102 -8.79 -12.49 22.86
CA GLU A 102 -10.24 -12.27 23.02
C GLU A 102 -10.62 -10.80 22.82
N GLU A 103 -9.80 -9.86 23.28
CA GLU A 103 -9.99 -8.42 23.06
C GLU A 103 -9.95 -8.06 21.57
N GLY A 104 -9.03 -8.67 20.82
CA GLY A 104 -8.95 -8.51 19.37
C GLY A 104 -10.18 -9.03 18.62
N LYS A 105 -10.75 -10.17 19.07
CA LYS A 105 -12.01 -10.72 18.52
C LYS A 105 -13.19 -9.79 18.77
N VAL A 106 -13.30 -9.25 19.98
CA VAL A 106 -14.36 -8.29 20.34
C VAL A 106 -14.22 -7.04 19.48
N TYR A 107 -13.01 -6.51 19.32
CA TYR A 107 -12.77 -5.35 18.46
C TYR A 107 -13.13 -5.61 16.99
N LEU A 108 -12.79 -6.78 16.43
CA LEU A 108 -13.19 -7.15 15.06
C LEU A 108 -14.71 -7.17 14.90
N THR A 109 -15.42 -7.75 15.87
CA THR A 109 -16.88 -7.81 15.88
C THR A 109 -17.49 -6.40 15.91
N GLN A 110 -16.95 -5.50 16.73
CA GLN A 110 -17.38 -4.10 16.80
C GLN A 110 -17.11 -3.32 15.51
N GLN A 111 -16.11 -3.71 14.72
CA GLN A 111 -15.72 -3.06 13.48
C GLN A 111 -16.19 -3.81 12.23
N GLN A 112 -17.12 -4.77 12.37
CA GLN A 112 -17.51 -5.67 11.27
C GLN A 112 -18.01 -4.92 10.03
N ASP A 113 -18.82 -3.87 10.20
CA ASP A 113 -19.32 -3.07 9.07
C ASP A 113 -18.19 -2.36 8.32
N MET A 114 -17.23 -1.81 9.07
CA MET A 114 -16.05 -1.16 8.51
C MET A 114 -15.15 -2.17 7.78
N LEU A 115 -14.98 -3.36 8.36
CA LEU A 115 -14.22 -4.45 7.77
C LEU A 115 -14.87 -4.92 6.46
N ASN A 116 -16.19 -5.13 6.45
CA ASN A 116 -16.94 -5.52 5.26
C ASN A 116 -16.80 -4.48 4.15
N ALA A 117 -16.98 -3.20 4.47
CA ALA A 117 -16.79 -2.10 3.52
C ALA A 117 -15.36 -2.03 2.97
N LEU A 118 -14.35 -2.31 3.81
CA LEU A 118 -12.95 -2.38 3.39
C LEU A 118 -12.72 -3.56 2.43
N LEU A 119 -13.20 -4.76 2.78
CA LEU A 119 -13.02 -5.97 1.97
C LEU A 119 -13.70 -5.82 0.61
N GLU A 120 -14.93 -5.29 0.54
CA GLU A 120 -15.62 -5.03 -0.73
C GLU A 120 -14.84 -4.01 -1.59
N LYS A 121 -14.32 -2.94 -0.98
CA LYS A 121 -13.48 -1.97 -1.70
C LYS A 121 -12.23 -2.62 -2.29
N LEU A 122 -11.61 -3.56 -1.57
CA LEU A 122 -10.43 -4.27 -2.03
C LEU A 122 -10.77 -5.30 -3.12
N ARG A 123 -11.90 -5.99 -3.00
CA ARG A 123 -12.43 -6.89 -4.04
C ARG A 123 -12.70 -6.15 -5.34
N LEU A 124 -13.46 -5.06 -5.30
CA LEU A 124 -13.75 -4.22 -6.46
C LEU A 124 -12.47 -3.71 -7.11
N ARG A 125 -11.50 -3.26 -6.31
CA ARG A 125 -10.17 -2.87 -6.81
C ARG A 125 -9.51 -4.02 -7.56
N ARG A 126 -9.47 -5.22 -6.98
CA ARG A 126 -8.81 -6.38 -7.60
C ARG A 126 -9.50 -6.76 -8.90
N GLU A 127 -10.83 -6.84 -8.92
CA GLU A 127 -11.63 -7.17 -10.12
C GLU A 127 -11.37 -6.17 -11.24
N ILE A 128 -11.30 -4.89 -10.89
CA ILE A 128 -10.92 -3.84 -11.83
C ILE A 128 -9.51 -4.16 -12.36
N HIS A 129 -8.48 -4.30 -11.52
CA HIS A 129 -7.10 -4.51 -11.97
C HIS A 129 -6.82 -5.86 -12.68
N GLY A 130 -7.58 -6.91 -12.39
CA GLY A 130 -7.38 -8.26 -12.92
C GLY A 130 -8.21 -8.56 -14.17
N ASN A 131 -9.03 -7.62 -14.65
CA ASN A 131 -9.87 -7.83 -15.82
C ASN A 131 -9.31 -7.09 -17.04
N ASP A 132 -8.70 -7.85 -17.95
CA ASP A 132 -8.15 -7.36 -19.22
C ASP A 132 -9.22 -6.68 -20.10
N GLN A 133 -10.50 -7.04 -19.94
CA GLN A 133 -11.61 -6.39 -20.66
C GLN A 133 -11.86 -4.95 -20.18
N LEU A 134 -11.32 -4.57 -19.01
CA LEU A 134 -11.45 -3.21 -18.45
C LEU A 134 -10.22 -2.33 -18.74
N ILE A 135 -9.23 -2.81 -19.51
CA ILE A 135 -7.98 -2.07 -19.82
C ILE A 135 -8.28 -0.66 -20.35
N ASP A 136 -9.28 -0.51 -21.22
CA ASP A 136 -9.65 0.80 -21.77
C ASP A 136 -10.19 1.75 -20.70
N ILE A 137 -11.00 1.24 -19.76
CA ILE A 137 -11.55 2.01 -18.63
C ILE A 137 -10.42 2.44 -17.70
N HIS A 138 -9.48 1.54 -17.38
CA HIS A 138 -8.30 1.88 -16.57
C HIS A 138 -7.45 2.97 -17.20
N ARG A 139 -7.13 2.82 -18.48
CA ARG A 139 -6.35 3.81 -19.23
C ARG A 139 -7.04 5.17 -19.19
N ALA A 140 -8.36 5.21 -19.43
CA ALA A 140 -9.14 6.44 -19.34
C ALA A 140 -9.09 7.06 -17.93
N MET A 141 -9.22 6.24 -16.89
CA MET A 141 -9.14 6.71 -15.50
C MET A 141 -7.76 7.23 -15.11
N GLU A 142 -6.67 6.58 -15.53
CA GLU A 142 -5.31 7.09 -15.28
C GLU A 142 -5.02 8.39 -16.05
N ASN A 143 -5.54 8.52 -17.28
CA ASN A 143 -5.47 9.77 -18.03
C ASN A 143 -6.20 10.91 -17.29
N LEU A 144 -7.41 10.66 -16.79
CA LEU A 144 -8.16 11.64 -16.00
C LEU A 144 -7.41 12.05 -14.73
N LYS A 145 -6.91 11.08 -13.94
CA LYS A 145 -6.12 11.37 -12.72
C LYS A 145 -4.88 12.20 -13.03
N THR A 146 -4.19 11.89 -14.14
CA THR A 146 -2.99 12.62 -14.56
C THR A 146 -3.32 14.05 -14.95
N ALA A 147 -4.36 14.25 -15.77
CA ALA A 147 -4.82 15.58 -16.16
C ALA A 147 -5.21 16.45 -14.94
N LEU A 148 -5.96 15.88 -13.99
CA LEU A 148 -6.33 16.56 -12.75
C LEU A 148 -5.10 16.90 -11.91
N ARG A 149 -4.16 15.97 -11.73
CA ARG A 149 -2.93 16.20 -10.96
C ARG A 149 -2.09 17.32 -11.54
N LEU A 150 -1.90 17.34 -12.87
CA LEU A 150 -1.16 18.39 -13.55
C LEU A 150 -1.86 19.75 -13.36
N LYS A 151 -3.19 19.78 -13.49
CA LYS A 151 -3.96 21.02 -13.35
C LYS A 151 -3.91 21.59 -11.93
N LEU A 152 -4.02 20.73 -10.92
CA LEU A 152 -3.99 21.11 -9.50
C LEU A 152 -2.59 21.48 -8.98
N ASN A 153 -1.53 20.93 -9.57
CA ASN A 153 -0.16 21.21 -9.14
C ASN A 153 0.46 22.47 -9.77
N VAL A 154 -0.06 22.91 -10.93
CA VAL A 154 0.60 23.94 -11.76
C VAL A 154 -0.21 25.24 -11.80
N THR A 155 -1.51 25.21 -11.54
CA THR A 155 -2.40 26.36 -11.75
C THR A 155 -3.14 26.74 -10.47
N ASP A 156 -3.12 28.02 -10.10
CA ASP A 156 -4.08 28.58 -9.15
C ASP A 156 -5.47 28.59 -9.81
N LEU A 157 -6.29 27.60 -9.46
CA LEU A 157 -7.64 27.47 -9.99
C LEU A 157 -8.57 28.43 -9.27
N ASN A 158 -9.34 29.20 -10.05
CA ASN A 158 -10.40 30.02 -9.48
C ASN A 158 -11.65 29.16 -9.14
N PRO A 159 -12.56 29.64 -8.28
CA PRO A 159 -13.75 28.87 -7.88
C PRO A 159 -14.63 28.40 -9.04
N GLN A 160 -14.73 29.20 -10.11
CA GLN A 160 -15.52 28.84 -11.30
C GLN A 160 -14.89 27.67 -12.06
N GLN A 161 -13.57 27.64 -12.18
CA GLN A 161 -12.84 26.54 -12.81
C GLN A 161 -12.95 25.25 -11.99
N ILE A 162 -12.88 25.33 -10.66
CA ILE A 162 -13.08 24.18 -9.76
C ILE A 162 -14.48 23.60 -9.96
N HIS A 163 -15.51 24.46 -9.93
CA HIS A 163 -16.89 24.04 -10.13
C HIS A 163 -17.09 23.35 -11.48
N ARG A 164 -16.53 23.93 -12.56
CA ARG A 164 -16.63 23.36 -13.91
C ARG A 164 -15.92 22.01 -14.07
N ILE A 165 -14.81 21.79 -13.34
CA ILE A 165 -14.13 20.50 -13.31
C ILE A 165 -14.99 19.47 -12.59
N ALA A 166 -15.55 19.82 -11.42
CA ALA A 166 -16.43 18.93 -10.66
C ALA A 166 -17.67 18.55 -11.47
N GLU A 167 -18.34 19.52 -12.08
CA GLU A 167 -19.54 19.31 -12.92
C GLU A 167 -19.28 18.29 -14.05
N LYS A 168 -18.13 18.39 -14.72
CA LYS A 168 -17.76 17.44 -15.78
C LYS A 168 -17.54 16.02 -15.28
N ILE A 169 -16.96 15.87 -14.09
CA ILE A 169 -16.75 14.57 -13.45
C ILE A 169 -18.10 13.97 -13.05
N ASP A 170 -18.98 14.78 -12.45
CA ASP A 170 -20.31 14.35 -12.01
C ASP A 170 -21.20 13.94 -13.19
N GLN A 171 -21.18 14.71 -14.29
CA GLN A 171 -21.90 14.36 -15.52
C GLN A 171 -21.45 13.00 -16.07
N ALA A 172 -20.13 12.79 -16.19
CA ALA A 172 -19.60 11.51 -16.63
C ALA A 172 -20.01 10.35 -15.70
N ALA A 173 -20.01 10.56 -14.38
CA ALA A 173 -20.44 9.56 -13.41
C ALA A 173 -21.93 9.21 -13.55
N VAL A 174 -22.80 10.21 -13.76
CA VAL A 174 -24.24 10.01 -13.98
C VAL A 174 -24.51 9.26 -15.29
N GLU A 175 -23.80 9.60 -16.38
CA GLU A 175 -23.93 8.91 -17.66
C GLU A 175 -23.51 7.45 -17.55
N ILE A 176 -22.35 7.18 -16.91
CA ILE A 176 -21.87 5.81 -16.68
C ILE A 176 -22.86 5.02 -15.82
N GLY A 177 -23.43 5.61 -14.76
CA GLY A 177 -24.39 4.94 -13.88
C GLY A 177 -25.75 4.63 -14.53
N ARG A 178 -26.02 5.14 -15.74
CA ARG A 178 -27.24 4.91 -16.51
C ARG A 178 -27.07 3.89 -17.64
N LEU A 179 -25.84 3.46 -17.95
CA LEU A 179 -25.56 2.39 -18.91
C LEU A 179 -26.03 1.03 -18.36
#